data_AF-A0A7W4A4R3-F1
#
_entry.id   AF-A0A7W4A4R3-F1
#
_cell.length_a   1.000
_cell.length_b   1.000
_cell.length_c   1.000
_cell.angle_alpha   90.00
_cell.angle_beta   90.00
_cell.angle_gamma   90.00
#
_symmetry.space_group_name_H-M   'P 1'
#
loop_
_entity.id
_entity.type
_entity.pdbx_description
1 polymer ?
#
loop_
_entity_poly.entity_id
_entity_poly.type
_entity_poly.pdbx_seq_one_letter_code
_entity_poly.pdbx_strand_id
1 'polypeptide(L)' 'MNRKKKLNSILKKRMKKINAKAAPNTKSKYISKAEREKLEQIEIQNSENESITSE' A
#
# COMPACT_ATOMS: atom_id res chain seq x y z
N MET A 1 5.81 -34.55 19.35
CA MET A 1 4.84 -33.82 18.48
C MET A 1 4.75 -34.53 17.13
N ASN A 2 3.58 -35.09 16.79
CA ASN A 2 3.39 -35.86 15.56
C ASN A 2 3.80 -35.03 14.33
N ARG A 3 4.50 -35.63 13.36
CA ARG A 3 4.92 -34.99 12.10
C ARG A 3 3.79 -34.21 11.43
N LYS A 4 2.57 -34.75 11.50
CA LYS A 4 1.32 -34.11 11.06
C LYS A 4 1.07 -32.74 11.71
N LYS A 5 1.27 -32.61 13.03
CA LYS A 5 1.14 -31.35 13.76
C LYS A 5 2.21 -30.33 13.34
N LYS A 6 3.45 -30.78 13.09
CA LYS A 6 4.54 -29.91 12.60
C LYS A 6 4.27 -29.36 11.21
N LEU A 7 3.87 -30.21 10.27
CA LEU A 7 3.52 -29.79 8.91
C LEU A 7 2.36 -28.80 8.90
N ASN A 8 1.30 -29.08 9.67
CA ASN A 8 0.15 -28.19 9.79
C ASN A 8 0.53 -26.82 10.37
N SER A 9 1.44 -26.76 11.33
CA SER A 9 1.88 -25.48 11.89
C SER A 9 2.67 -24.66 10.87
N ILE A 10 3.55 -25.30 10.08
CA ILE A 10 4.32 -24.66 9.01
C ILE A 10 3.38 -24.12 7.92
N LEU A 11 2.43 -24.94 7.47
CA LEU A 11 1.43 -24.54 6.47
C LEU A 11 0.61 -23.32 6.93
N LYS A 12 0.09 -23.36 8.17
CA LYS A 12 -0.66 -22.24 8.74
C LYS A 12 0.19 -20.96 8.81
N LYS A 13 1.46 -21.05 9.21
CA LYS A 13 2.38 -19.90 9.23
C LYS A 13 2.62 -19.32 7.84
N ARG A 14 2.82 -20.17 6.83
CA ARG A 14 3.01 -19.73 5.42
C ARG A 14 1.76 -19.05 4.88
N MET A 15 0.58 -19.63 5.08
CA MET A 15 -0.69 -19.03 4.65
C MET A 15 -0.94 -17.67 5.30
N LYS A 16 -0.71 -17.54 6.61
CA LYS A 16 -0.82 -16.23 7.29
C LYS A 16 0.12 -15.18 6.71
N LYS A 17 1.36 -15.56 6.36
CA LYS A 17 2.33 -14.65 5.75
C LYS A 17 1.91 -14.20 4.35
N ILE A 18 1.34 -15.10 3.55
CA ILE A 18 0.83 -14.77 2.21
C ILE A 18 -0.38 -13.85 2.31
N ASN A 19 -1.35 -14.19 3.17
CA ASN A 19 -2.55 -13.38 3.36
C ASN A 19 -2.23 -11.98 3.90
N ALA A 20 -1.27 -11.86 4.83
CA ALA A 20 -0.84 -10.56 5.33
C ALA A 20 -0.14 -9.69 4.27
N LYS A 21 0.53 -10.31 3.29
CA LYS A 21 1.13 -9.60 2.15
C LYS A 21 0.11 -9.20 1.10
N ALA A 22 -0.89 -10.05 0.87
CA ALA A 22 -1.95 -9.81 -0.11
C ALA A 22 -3.05 -8.88 0.43
N ALA A 23 -3.16 -8.72 1.75
CA ALA A 23 -4.17 -7.86 2.36
C ALA A 23 -3.91 -6.40 1.98
N PRO A 24 -4.89 -5.72 1.35
CA PRO A 24 -4.80 -4.28 1.10
C PRO A 24 -4.77 -3.53 2.43
N ASN A 25 -4.02 -2.43 2.49
CA ASN A 25 -4.01 -1.59 3.67
C ASN A 25 -5.36 -0.85 3.74
N THR A 26 -6.24 -1.26 4.65
CA THR A 26 -7.62 -0.76 4.74
C THR A 26 -7.73 0.63 5.36
N LYS A 27 -6.65 1.13 5.97
CA LYS A 27 -6.59 2.47 6.55
C LYS A 27 -6.05 3.46 5.53
N SER A 28 -6.67 4.63 5.42
CA SER A 28 -6.08 5.75 4.70
C SER A 28 -4.72 6.06 5.30
N LYS A 29 -3.71 6.23 4.44
CA LYS A 29 -2.37 6.63 4.88
C LYS A 29 -2.50 8.02 5.52
N TYR A 30 -2.03 8.18 6.75
CA TYR A 30 -1.93 9.51 7.34
C TYR A 30 -0.87 10.31 6.56
N ILE A 31 -1.24 11.51 6.17
CA ILE A 31 -0.39 12.46 5.44
C ILE A 31 -0.26 13.69 6.33
N SER A 32 0.98 14.08 6.63
CA SER A 32 1.27 15.28 7.43
C SER A 32 0.89 16.56 6.68
N LYS A 33 0.83 17.71 7.38
CA LYS A 33 0.51 19.01 6.75
C LYS A 33 1.47 19.35 5.60
N ALA A 34 2.78 19.20 5.84
CA ALA A 34 3.80 19.44 4.84
C ALA A 34 3.70 18.50 3.63
N GLU A 35 3.32 17.24 3.84
CA GLU A 35 3.14 16.30 2.72
C GLU A 35 1.87 16.59 1.91
N ARG A 36 0.81 17.14 2.53
CA ARG A 36 -0.38 17.59 1.78
C ARG A 36 -0.07 18.79 0.89
N GLU A 37 0.62 19.80 1.43
CA GLU A 37 1.03 20.98 0.66
C GLU A 37 1.91 20.58 -0.54
N LYS A 38 2.80 19.60 -0.35
CA LYS A 38 3.63 19.06 -1.43
C LYS A 38 2.79 18.32 -2.49
N LEU A 39 1.76 17.58 -2.09
CA LEU A 39 0.87 16.89 -3.04
C LEU A 39 0.00 17.87 -3.81
N GLU A 40 -0.54 18.89 -3.15
CA GLU A 40 -1.30 19.97 -3.80
C GLU A 40 -0.44 20.73 -4.83
N GLN A 41 0.82 21.04 -4.49
CA GLN A 41 1.76 21.64 -5.44
C GLN A 41 2.03 20.74 -6.65
N ILE A 42 2.21 19.42 -6.44
CA ILE A 42 2.41 18.47 -7.54
C ILE A 42 1.15 18.35 -8.41
N GLU A 43 -0.04 18.36 -7.82
CA GLU A 43 -1.31 18.36 -8.58
C GLU A 43 -1.49 19.65 -9.39
N ILE A 44 -1.19 20.81 -8.82
CA ILE A 44 -1.24 22.10 -9.54
C ILE A 44 -0.25 22.08 -10.72
N GLN A 45 1.00 21.66 -10.48
CA GLN A 45 2.01 21.56 -11.54
C GLN A 45 1.60 20.57 -12.64
N ASN A 46 1.01 19.42 -12.30
CA ASN A 46 0.52 18.48 -13.30
C ASN A 46 -0.64 19.05 -14.11
N SER A 47 -1.56 19.79 -13.47
CA SER A 47 -2.69 20.43 -14.17
C SER A 47 -2.23 21.55 -15.13
N GLU A 48 -1.22 22.32 -14.74
CA GLU A 48 -0.60 23.33 -15.61
C GLU A 48 0.07 22.67 -16.82
N ASN A 49 0.81 21.57 -16.61
CA ASN A 49 1.46 20.85 -17.70
C ASN A 49 0.46 20.18 -18.68
N GLU A 50 -0.69 19.70 -18.19
CA GLU A 50 -1.76 19.19 -19.06
C GLU A 50 -2.40 20.30 -19.90
N SER A 51 -2.59 21.50 -19.34
CA SER A 51 -3.12 22.63 -20.12
C SER A 51 -2.16 23.07 -21.25
N ILE A 52 -0.85 23.12 -20.98
CA ILE A 52 0.17 23.55 -21.95
C ILE A 52 0.37 22.54 -23.09
N THR A 53 0.08 21.26 -22.87
CA THR A 53 0.20 20.21 -23.90
C THR A 53 -1.04 20.08 -24.79
N SER A 54 -2.13 20.75 -24.40
CA SER A 54 -3.40 20.77 -25.14
C SER A 54 -3.65 22.04 -25.97
N GLU A 55 -2.76 23.04 -25.87
CA GLU A 55 -2.64 24.21 -26.75
C GLU A 55 -1.59 23.99 -27.85
#